data_AF-A0A2V5R2Y2-F1
#
_entry.id   AF-A0A2V5R2Y2-F1
#
_cell.length_a   1.000
_cell.length_b   1.000
_cell.length_c   1.000
_cell.angle_alpha   90.00
_cell.angle_beta   90.00
_cell.angle_gamma   90.00
#
_symmetry.space_group_name_H-M   'P 1'
#
loop_
_entity.id
_entity.type
_entity.pdbx_description
1 polymer ?
#
loop_
_entity_poly.entity_id
_entity_poly.type
_entity_poly.pdbx_seq_one_letter_code
_entity_poly.pdbx_strand_id
1 'polypeptide(L)'
;MRFFRFVAFAIGWAVAIVAVAWAFGALYFDFPRIGALAAILFVVILLAAIIFVRGQLLKLAIALGASAIVAGWWLTLKPSNDRAWQPDVSQTGWAEINGDEVTIHNVRNCDYRTDTDFTQHWETRTVRLSQITGMDVAINYWGSPWISHPIVSFQFSDGLPLCFSIETRKTIGQKYSALDGLYRQYTLIYVVADERDVIRLRTNYRREDVYLYRTLASPAQARERFLEYIKTMNILHEHPRWYNEVTANCTTSIRT
;
A
#
# COMPACT_ATOMS: atom_id res chain seq x y z
N MET A 1 18.28 40.40 -13.52
CA MET A 1 18.94 39.19 -14.07
C MET A 1 19.70 38.36 -13.01
N ARG A 2 20.54 38.94 -12.14
CA ARG A 2 21.28 38.17 -11.10
C ARG A 2 20.37 37.51 -10.05
N PHE A 3 19.32 38.21 -9.61
CA PHE A 3 18.32 37.66 -8.69
C PHE A 3 17.59 36.42 -9.24
N PHE A 4 17.08 36.50 -10.47
CA PHE A 4 16.43 35.35 -11.14
C PHE A 4 17.36 34.15 -11.29
N ARG A 5 18.65 34.37 -11.61
CA ARG A 5 19.64 33.29 -11.68
C ARG A 5 19.87 32.65 -10.31
N PHE A 6 19.98 33.47 -9.25
CA PHE A 6 20.12 32.96 -7.88
C PHE A 6 18.92 32.11 -7.46
N VAL A 7 17.70 32.61 -7.68
CA VAL A 7 16.46 31.87 -7.36
C VAL A 7 16.38 30.56 -8.15
N ALA A 8 16.69 30.59 -9.45
CA ALA A 8 16.68 29.37 -10.28
C ALA A 8 17.69 28.33 -9.77
N PHE A 9 18.90 28.73 -9.38
CA PHE A 9 19.87 27.81 -8.78
C PHE A 9 19.43 27.29 -7.41
N ALA A 10 18.82 28.13 -6.57
CA ALA A 10 18.30 27.70 -5.28
C ALA A 10 17.20 26.63 -5.43
N ILE A 11 16.25 26.84 -6.35
CA ILE A 11 15.22 25.86 -6.68
C ILE A 11 15.86 24.59 -7.25
N GLY A 12 16.80 24.73 -8.19
CA GLY A 12 17.50 23.58 -8.77
C GLY A 12 18.18 22.73 -7.71
N TRP A 13 18.91 23.34 -6.79
CA TRP A 13 19.56 22.64 -5.68
C TRP A 13 18.56 22.01 -4.70
N ALA A 14 17.44 22.67 -4.39
CA ALA A 14 16.39 22.07 -3.57
C ALA A 14 15.83 20.80 -4.22
N VAL A 15 15.52 20.86 -5.52
CA VAL A 15 15.07 19.68 -6.30
C VAL A 15 16.14 18.58 -6.31
N ALA A 16 17.42 18.94 -6.51
CA ALA A 16 18.51 17.98 -6.50
C ALA A 16 18.69 17.31 -5.13
N ILE A 17 18.56 18.04 -4.02
CA ILE A 17 18.63 17.48 -2.67
C ILE A 17 17.51 16.44 -2.47
N VAL A 18 16.27 16.78 -2.85
CA VAL A 18 15.14 15.84 -2.75
C VAL A 18 15.36 14.62 -3.64
N ALA A 19 15.80 14.81 -4.88
CA ALA A 19 16.07 13.72 -5.82
C ALA A 19 17.19 12.79 -5.32
N VAL A 20 18.27 13.35 -4.78
CA VAL A 20 19.40 12.59 -4.20
C VAL A 20 18.97 11.85 -2.95
N ALA A 21 18.19 12.47 -2.07
CA ALA A 21 17.66 11.81 -0.87
C ALA A 21 16.73 10.64 -1.23
N TRP A 22 15.86 10.81 -2.22
CA TRP A 22 15.02 9.74 -2.73
C TRP A 22 15.84 8.62 -3.39
N ALA A 23 16.82 8.97 -4.23
CA ALA A 23 17.69 7.99 -4.89
C ALA A 23 18.55 7.20 -3.89
N PHE A 24 19.02 7.87 -2.83
CA PHE A 24 19.69 7.20 -1.72
C PHE A 24 18.80 6.14 -1.09
N GLY A 25 17.55 6.48 -0.77
CA GLY A 25 16.60 5.52 -0.20
C GLY A 25 16.25 4.40 -1.17
N ALA A 26 16.03 4.69 -2.46
CA ALA A 26 15.77 3.68 -3.48
C ALA A 26 16.91 2.66 -3.56
N LEU A 27 18.17 3.11 -3.47
CA LEU A 27 19.33 2.22 -3.38
C LEU A 27 19.39 1.48 -2.04
N TYR A 28 19.14 2.17 -0.93
CA TYR A 28 19.23 1.58 0.40
C TYR A 28 18.21 0.44 0.61
N PHE A 29 16.95 0.68 0.24
CA PHE A 29 15.85 -0.24 0.49
C PHE A 29 15.66 -1.26 -0.63
N ASP A 30 15.70 -0.85 -1.90
CA ASP A 30 15.28 -1.72 -3.02
C ASP A 30 16.46 -2.36 -3.78
N PHE A 31 17.71 -1.96 -3.51
CA PHE A 31 18.84 -2.52 -4.23
C PHE A 31 19.21 -3.92 -3.71
N PRO A 32 19.40 -4.91 -4.60
CA PRO A 32 19.64 -6.29 -4.17
C PRO A 32 20.92 -6.44 -3.34
N ARG A 33 20.81 -7.10 -2.18
CA ARG A 33 21.89 -7.59 -1.29
C ARG A 33 22.81 -6.54 -0.64
N ILE A 34 23.17 -5.46 -1.35
CA ILE A 34 24.19 -4.48 -0.93
C ILE A 34 23.65 -3.04 -0.89
N GLY A 35 22.36 -2.86 -0.62
CA GLY A 35 21.71 -1.56 -0.70
C GLY A 35 22.36 -0.45 0.12
N ALA A 36 22.74 -0.75 1.37
CA ALA A 36 23.46 0.21 2.21
C ALA A 36 24.79 0.68 1.58
N LEU A 37 25.59 -0.25 1.05
CA LEU A 37 26.85 0.08 0.39
C LEU A 37 26.62 0.87 -0.90
N ALA A 38 25.65 0.48 -1.72
CA ALA A 38 25.30 1.18 -2.95
C ALA A 38 24.85 2.62 -2.68
N ALA A 39 24.02 2.83 -1.66
CA ALA A 39 23.54 4.15 -1.25
C ALA A 39 24.68 5.05 -0.71
N ILE A 40 25.59 4.49 0.10
CA ILE A 40 26.77 5.21 0.59
C ILE A 40 27.68 5.60 -0.57
N LEU A 41 27.99 4.66 -1.47
CA LEU A 41 28.86 4.91 -2.62
C LEU A 41 28.26 5.99 -3.54
N PHE A 42 26.95 5.95 -3.77
CA PHE A 42 26.24 6.98 -4.53
C PHE A 42 26.47 8.38 -3.96
N VAL A 43 26.31 8.56 -2.64
CA VAL A 43 26.55 9.86 -1.98
C VAL A 43 28.02 10.25 -2.03
N VAL A 44 28.96 9.33 -1.81
CA VAL A 44 30.40 9.60 -1.86
C VAL A 44 30.82 10.09 -3.26
N ILE A 45 30.33 9.45 -4.33
CA ILE A 45 30.59 9.86 -5.72
C ILE A 45 30.04 11.26 -5.98
N LEU A 46 28.81 11.55 -5.52
CA LEU A 46 28.21 12.87 -5.67
C LEU A 46 28.95 13.95 -4.88
N LEU A 47 29.40 13.66 -3.66
CA LEU A 47 30.21 14.59 -2.88
C LEU A 47 31.56 14.86 -3.54
N ALA A 48 32.22 13.83 -4.08
CA ALA A 48 33.43 14.00 -4.87
C ALA A 48 33.18 14.90 -6.09
N ALA A 49 32.09 14.68 -6.83
CA ALA A 49 31.70 15.55 -7.94
C ALA A 49 31.46 17.00 -7.49
N ILE A 50 30.82 17.22 -6.35
CA ILE A 50 30.59 18.57 -5.79
C ILE A 50 31.92 19.26 -5.43
N ILE A 51 32.93 18.52 -4.96
CA ILE A 51 34.24 19.09 -4.56
C ILE A 51 35.11 19.36 -5.79
N PHE A 52 35.24 18.39 -6.70
CA PHE A 52 36.24 18.42 -7.77
C PHE A 52 35.75 19.05 -9.08
N VAL A 53 34.45 19.07 -9.35
CA VAL A 53 33.89 19.65 -10.59
C VAL A 53 33.71 21.16 -10.46
N ARG A 54 34.05 21.91 -11.51
CA ARG A 54 33.83 23.36 -11.58
C ARG A 54 32.53 23.69 -12.33
N GLY A 55 31.77 24.66 -11.81
CA GLY A 55 30.53 25.16 -12.41
C GLY A 55 29.25 24.61 -11.78
N GLN A 56 28.35 25.50 -11.37
CA GLN A 56 27.11 25.15 -10.66
C GLN A 56 26.14 24.32 -11.52
N LEU A 57 26.03 24.63 -12.82
CA LEU A 57 25.15 23.89 -13.73
C LEU A 57 25.60 22.44 -13.91
N LEU A 58 26.91 22.20 -14.05
CA LEU A 58 27.44 20.85 -14.24
C LEU A 58 27.27 20.00 -12.97
N LYS A 59 27.51 20.57 -11.78
CA LYS A 59 27.24 19.89 -10.50
C LYS A 59 25.76 19.49 -10.38
N LEU A 60 24.86 20.42 -10.71
CA LEU A 60 23.43 20.17 -10.70
C LEU A 60 23.03 19.08 -11.70
N ALA A 61 23.59 19.13 -12.91
CA ALA A 61 23.36 18.12 -13.95
C ALA A 61 23.86 16.74 -13.53
N ILE A 62 25.01 16.64 -12.85
CA ILE A 62 25.53 15.37 -12.31
C ILE A 62 24.60 14.82 -11.23
N ALA A 63 24.19 15.64 -10.26
CA ALA A 63 23.30 15.21 -9.17
C ALA A 63 21.94 14.72 -9.68
N LEU A 64 21.31 15.49 -10.58
CA LEU A 64 20.03 15.14 -11.18
C LEU A 64 20.17 13.95 -12.14
N GLY A 65 21.22 13.93 -12.96
CA GLY A 65 21.49 12.83 -13.91
C GLY A 65 21.72 11.50 -13.20
N ALA A 66 22.53 11.48 -12.15
CA ALA A 66 22.75 10.28 -11.34
C ALA A 66 21.46 9.81 -10.66
N SER A 67 20.68 10.74 -10.10
CA SER A 67 19.37 10.43 -9.51
C SER A 67 18.38 9.89 -10.56
N ALA A 68 18.40 10.42 -11.78
CA ALA A 68 17.58 9.95 -12.89
C ALA A 68 17.96 8.54 -13.35
N ILE A 69 19.25 8.18 -13.32
CA ILE A 69 19.70 6.80 -13.58
C ILE A 69 19.15 5.84 -12.52
N VAL A 70 19.26 6.21 -11.24
CA VAL A 70 18.66 5.42 -10.15
C VAL A 70 17.16 5.30 -10.34
N ALA A 71 16.47 6.39 -10.67
CA ALA A 71 15.03 6.36 -10.94
C ALA A 71 14.68 5.45 -12.14
N GLY A 72 15.46 5.50 -13.22
CA GLY A 72 15.29 4.64 -14.39
C GLY A 72 15.39 3.16 -14.03
N TRP A 73 16.41 2.77 -13.26
CA TRP A 73 16.51 1.41 -12.71
C TRP A 73 15.35 1.08 -11.78
N TRP A 74 15.07 1.95 -10.82
CA TRP A 74 14.03 1.74 -9.82
C TRP A 74 12.68 1.47 -10.48
N LEU A 75 12.35 2.22 -11.55
CA LEU A 75 11.13 2.07 -12.33
C LEU A 75 10.97 0.66 -12.95
N THR A 76 12.06 -0.05 -13.23
CA THR A 76 12.03 -1.41 -13.79
C THR A 76 11.64 -2.51 -12.80
N LEU A 77 11.68 -2.24 -11.49
CA LEU A 77 11.40 -3.24 -10.45
C LEU A 77 9.94 -3.72 -10.50
N LYS A 78 9.73 -5.04 -10.61
CA LYS A 78 8.38 -5.61 -10.75
C LYS A 78 7.82 -6.12 -9.42
N PRO A 79 6.58 -5.76 -9.06
CA PRO A 79 5.91 -6.38 -7.93
C PRO A 79 5.63 -7.85 -8.25
N SER A 80 5.46 -8.68 -7.23
CA SER A 80 5.17 -10.11 -7.40
C SER A 80 4.03 -10.51 -6.45
N ASN A 81 3.22 -11.49 -6.86
CA ASN A 81 2.31 -12.21 -5.98
C ASN A 81 2.92 -13.53 -5.48
N ASP A 82 4.08 -13.91 -5.98
CA ASP A 82 4.82 -15.12 -5.62
C ASP A 82 6.04 -14.73 -4.75
N ARG A 83 5.81 -14.68 -3.44
CA ARG A 83 6.83 -14.51 -2.40
C ARG A 83 6.39 -15.29 -1.17
N ALA A 84 7.32 -15.49 -0.23
CA ALA A 84 7.03 -16.07 1.08
C ALA A 84 6.24 -15.07 1.95
N TRP A 85 4.94 -14.95 1.72
CA TRP A 85 4.04 -14.01 2.41
C TRP A 85 3.74 -14.44 3.84
N GLN A 86 3.46 -13.46 4.70
CA GLN A 86 2.95 -13.72 6.05
C GLN A 86 1.59 -14.42 6.00
N PRO A 87 1.26 -15.25 7.00
CA PRO A 87 0.02 -16.02 7.01
C PRO A 87 -1.25 -15.16 6.87
N ASP A 88 -1.32 -13.99 7.50
CA ASP A 88 -2.51 -13.12 7.44
C ASP A 88 -2.77 -12.51 6.06
N VAL A 89 -1.79 -12.57 5.15
CA VAL A 89 -1.86 -12.02 3.78
C VAL A 89 -1.32 -13.00 2.73
N SER A 90 -1.36 -14.31 3.04
CA SER A 90 -0.76 -15.33 2.19
C SER A 90 -1.57 -15.62 0.92
N GLN A 91 -2.89 -15.41 0.97
CA GLN A 91 -3.78 -15.57 -0.18
C GLN A 91 -4.27 -14.21 -0.69
N THR A 92 -4.40 -14.07 -2.01
CA THR A 92 -5.06 -12.93 -2.67
C THR A 92 -6.50 -13.30 -2.99
N GLY A 93 -7.44 -12.46 -2.53
CA GLY A 93 -8.85 -12.57 -2.91
C GLY A 93 -9.03 -12.41 -4.41
N TRP A 94 -10.04 -13.08 -4.96
CA TRP A 94 -10.52 -12.90 -6.33
C TRP A 94 -11.98 -13.34 -6.40
N ALA A 95 -12.70 -12.94 -7.43
CA ALA A 95 -14.11 -13.27 -7.56
C ALA A 95 -14.58 -13.43 -9.02
N GLU A 96 -15.58 -14.27 -9.20
CA GLU A 96 -16.33 -14.43 -10.44
C GLU A 96 -17.69 -13.75 -10.30
N ILE A 97 -18.14 -13.07 -11.37
CA ILE A 97 -19.41 -12.34 -11.39
C ILE A 97 -20.32 -13.00 -12.43
N ASN A 98 -21.42 -13.59 -11.96
CA ASN A 98 -22.44 -14.26 -12.78
C ASN A 98 -23.80 -13.57 -12.58
N GLY A 99 -23.97 -12.41 -13.22
CA GLY A 99 -25.18 -11.61 -13.08
C GLY A 99 -25.32 -11.03 -11.67
N ASP A 100 -26.32 -11.47 -10.93
CA ASP A 100 -26.55 -11.03 -9.55
C ASP A 100 -25.65 -11.74 -8.53
N GLU A 101 -25.12 -12.92 -8.86
CA GLU A 101 -24.28 -13.71 -7.95
C GLU A 101 -22.80 -13.40 -8.15
N VAL A 102 -22.11 -13.12 -7.05
CA VAL A 102 -20.66 -12.91 -7.01
C VAL A 102 -20.06 -13.97 -6.09
N THR A 103 -19.25 -14.86 -6.66
CA THR A 103 -18.52 -15.88 -5.91
C THR A 103 -17.12 -15.38 -5.63
N ILE A 104 -16.83 -15.04 -4.37
CA ILE A 104 -15.54 -14.58 -3.89
C ILE A 104 -14.76 -15.76 -3.30
N HIS A 105 -13.53 -15.93 -3.76
CA HIS A 105 -12.57 -16.91 -3.27
C HIS A 105 -11.52 -16.26 -2.38
N ASN A 106 -10.96 -17.05 -1.46
CA ASN A 106 -9.97 -16.61 -0.48
C ASN A 106 -10.49 -15.46 0.41
N VAL A 107 -11.74 -15.55 0.85
CA VAL A 107 -12.27 -14.69 1.91
C VAL A 107 -11.61 -15.08 3.23
N ARG A 108 -10.95 -14.12 3.87
CA ARG A 108 -10.21 -14.35 5.12
C ARG A 108 -11.16 -14.42 6.30
N ASN A 109 -11.00 -15.44 7.13
CA ASN A 109 -11.80 -15.65 8.33
C ASN A 109 -10.96 -16.28 9.45
N CYS A 110 -9.82 -15.66 9.79
CA CYS A 110 -8.88 -16.26 10.75
C CYS A 110 -9.49 -16.33 12.16
N ASP A 111 -9.14 -17.39 12.88
CA ASP A 111 -9.48 -17.54 14.29
C ASP A 111 -8.26 -17.25 15.18
N TYR A 112 -8.35 -16.14 15.90
CA TYR A 112 -7.23 -15.57 16.66
C TYR A 112 -7.24 -16.03 18.12
N ARG A 113 -6.05 -16.25 18.65
CA ARG A 113 -5.79 -16.39 20.10
C ARG A 113 -4.98 -15.19 20.59
N THR A 114 -4.09 -14.67 19.75
CA THR A 114 -3.39 -13.39 19.92
C THR A 114 -3.31 -12.65 18.57
N ASP A 115 -2.62 -11.51 18.51
CA ASP A 115 -2.37 -10.77 17.27
C ASP A 115 -1.48 -11.52 16.26
N THR A 116 -0.70 -12.50 16.74
CA THR A 116 0.33 -13.22 16.00
C THR A 116 0.16 -14.74 16.04
N ASP A 117 -0.70 -15.26 16.92
CA ASP A 117 -1.11 -16.67 16.96
C ASP A 117 -2.59 -16.80 16.55
N PHE A 118 -2.81 -17.36 15.37
CA PHE A 118 -4.13 -17.57 14.79
C PHE A 118 -4.13 -18.76 13.81
N THR A 119 -5.30 -19.35 13.62
CA THR A 119 -5.53 -20.37 12.61
C THR A 119 -6.07 -19.69 11.36
N GLN A 120 -5.38 -19.90 10.23
CA GLN A 120 -5.84 -19.36 8.95
C GLN A 120 -7.07 -20.13 8.47
N HIS A 121 -8.10 -19.38 8.07
CA HIS A 121 -9.19 -19.92 7.27
C HIS A 121 -9.42 -19.00 6.07
N TRP A 122 -9.46 -19.63 4.89
CA TRP A 122 -9.71 -18.99 3.61
C TRP A 122 -10.89 -19.71 2.99
N GLU A 123 -12.00 -19.01 2.82
CA GLU A 123 -13.25 -19.60 2.38
C GLU A 123 -13.69 -19.05 1.02
N THR A 124 -14.63 -19.75 0.39
CA THR A 124 -15.36 -19.25 -0.76
C THR A 124 -16.75 -18.82 -0.29
N ARG A 125 -17.14 -17.58 -0.59
CA ARG A 125 -18.47 -17.05 -0.29
C ARG A 125 -19.14 -16.61 -1.58
N THR A 126 -20.41 -16.97 -1.75
CA THR A 126 -21.26 -16.41 -2.80
C THR A 126 -22.20 -15.40 -2.17
N VAL A 127 -22.25 -14.19 -2.73
CA VAL A 127 -23.15 -13.12 -2.31
C VAL A 127 -24.00 -12.67 -3.49
N ARG A 128 -25.17 -12.09 -3.21
CA ARG A 128 -26.04 -11.50 -4.23
C ARG A 128 -25.97 -9.98 -4.19
N LEU A 129 -25.72 -9.34 -5.32
CA LEU A 129 -25.68 -7.88 -5.44
C LEU A 129 -27.02 -7.27 -5.04
N SER A 130 -28.14 -7.90 -5.43
CA SER A 130 -29.50 -7.51 -5.08
C SER A 130 -29.76 -7.48 -3.58
N GLN A 131 -28.95 -8.19 -2.79
CA GLN A 131 -29.09 -8.27 -1.34
C GLN A 131 -28.19 -7.28 -0.60
N ILE A 132 -27.33 -6.53 -1.31
CA ILE A 132 -26.58 -5.42 -0.70
C ILE A 132 -27.57 -4.35 -0.25
N THR A 133 -27.55 -4.04 1.04
CA THR A 133 -28.43 -3.05 1.69
C THR A 133 -27.72 -1.72 1.98
N GLY A 134 -26.40 -1.74 2.08
CA GLY A 134 -25.60 -0.56 2.36
C GLY A 134 -24.11 -0.88 2.54
N MET A 135 -23.35 0.12 2.95
CA MET A 135 -21.94 -0.03 3.31
C MET A 135 -21.61 0.87 4.49
N ASP A 136 -20.70 0.41 5.33
CA ASP A 136 -20.19 1.16 6.48
C ASP A 136 -18.67 1.30 6.37
N VAL A 137 -18.13 2.28 7.06
CA VAL A 137 -16.68 2.51 7.11
C VAL A 137 -16.21 2.39 8.55
N ALA A 138 -15.35 1.42 8.83
CA ALA A 138 -14.60 1.37 10.07
C ALA A 138 -13.27 2.09 9.89
N ILE A 139 -12.90 2.98 10.79
CA ILE A 139 -11.61 3.65 10.82
C ILE A 139 -10.90 3.23 12.10
N ASN A 140 -9.78 2.54 11.98
CA ASN A 140 -8.93 2.19 13.11
C ASN A 140 -7.67 3.06 13.17
N TYR A 141 -7.22 3.35 14.39
CA TYR A 141 -6.01 4.12 14.68
C TYR A 141 -5.02 3.24 15.45
N TRP A 142 -3.76 3.23 15.03
CA TRP A 142 -2.67 2.51 15.71
C TRP A 142 -1.48 3.44 15.92
N GLY A 143 -0.97 3.45 17.14
CA GLY A 143 0.19 4.25 17.54
C GLY A 143 -0.09 5.76 17.53
N SER A 144 -0.17 6.38 16.35
CA SER A 144 -0.36 7.82 16.17
C SER A 144 -1.82 8.16 15.83
N PRO A 145 -2.42 9.19 16.44
CA PRO A 145 -3.76 9.66 16.07
C PRO A 145 -3.84 10.24 14.65
N TRP A 146 -2.70 10.45 13.96
CA TRP A 146 -2.64 10.96 12.59
C TRP A 146 -2.58 9.87 11.52
N ILE A 147 -2.47 8.61 11.94
CA ILE A 147 -2.39 7.46 11.04
C ILE A 147 -3.65 6.64 11.25
N SER A 148 -4.46 6.52 10.19
CA SER A 148 -5.71 5.77 10.22
C SER A 148 -5.78 4.77 9.09
N HIS A 149 -6.54 3.70 9.32
CA HIS A 149 -6.68 2.59 8.39
C HIS A 149 -8.17 2.35 8.21
N PRO A 150 -8.70 2.81 7.09
CA PRO A 150 -10.11 2.65 6.83
C PRO A 150 -10.39 1.27 6.22
N ILE A 151 -11.53 0.70 6.58
CA ILE A 151 -12.03 -0.60 6.14
C ILE A 151 -13.48 -0.40 5.76
N VAL A 152 -13.88 -0.88 4.58
CA VAL A 152 -15.27 -0.82 4.15
C VAL A 152 -15.95 -2.14 4.45
N SER A 153 -17.13 -2.10 5.06
CA SER A 153 -17.97 -3.27 5.37
C SER A 153 -19.28 -3.19 4.59
N PHE A 154 -19.48 -4.07 3.62
CA PHE A 154 -20.70 -4.16 2.83
C PHE A 154 -21.73 -5.02 3.57
N GLN A 155 -22.95 -4.48 3.71
CA GLN A 155 -24.04 -5.11 4.44
C GLN A 155 -24.97 -5.83 3.46
N PHE A 156 -25.43 -7.04 3.85
CA PHE A 156 -26.33 -7.87 3.06
C PHE A 156 -27.60 -8.20 3.86
N SER A 157 -28.75 -8.30 3.20
CA SER A 157 -30.03 -8.66 3.85
C SER A 157 -30.16 -10.15 4.19
N ASP A 158 -29.38 -11.00 3.53
CA ASP A 158 -29.50 -12.47 3.58
C ASP A 158 -28.21 -13.16 4.05
N GLY A 159 -27.22 -12.40 4.52
CA GLY A 159 -25.90 -12.92 4.84
C GLY A 159 -25.12 -12.04 5.80
N LEU A 160 -23.94 -12.52 6.18
CA LEU A 160 -23.01 -11.76 7.00
C LEU A 160 -22.35 -10.63 6.19
N PRO A 161 -21.95 -9.53 6.85
CA PRO A 161 -21.21 -8.47 6.20
C PRO A 161 -19.90 -8.97 5.58
N LEU A 162 -19.46 -8.31 4.51
CA LEU A 162 -18.18 -8.58 3.87
C LEU A 162 -17.31 -7.33 3.90
N CYS A 163 -16.13 -7.44 4.50
CA CYS A 163 -15.20 -6.33 4.64
C CYS A 163 -14.10 -6.35 3.58
N PHE A 164 -13.66 -5.17 3.16
CA PHE A 164 -12.46 -4.96 2.35
C PHE A 164 -11.48 -4.09 3.11
N SER A 165 -10.29 -4.63 3.32
CA SER A 165 -9.17 -3.96 3.97
C SER A 165 -8.01 -3.86 2.99
N ILE A 166 -7.53 -2.65 2.75
CA ILE A 166 -6.45 -2.38 1.80
C ILE A 166 -5.14 -2.36 2.59
N GLU A 167 -4.30 -3.37 2.38
CA GLU A 167 -3.18 -3.65 3.27
C GLU A 167 -1.84 -3.63 2.53
N THR A 168 -0.77 -3.50 3.31
CA THR A 168 0.56 -3.91 2.89
C THR A 168 0.67 -5.44 2.92
N ARG A 169 1.08 -6.04 1.80
CA ARG A 169 1.42 -7.47 1.77
C ARG A 169 2.89 -7.62 2.17
N LYS A 170 3.13 -8.26 3.32
CA LYS A 170 4.45 -8.41 3.93
C LYS A 170 4.97 -9.85 3.77
N THR A 171 6.28 -9.97 3.57
CA THR A 171 6.96 -11.27 3.58
C THR A 171 7.23 -11.77 5.00
N ILE A 172 7.45 -13.07 5.18
CA ILE A 172 7.75 -13.67 6.49
C ILE A 172 8.95 -12.96 7.13
N GLY A 173 8.79 -12.53 8.38
CA GLY A 173 9.79 -11.78 9.14
C GLY A 173 9.83 -10.27 8.87
N GLN A 174 9.14 -9.78 7.84
CA GLN A 174 9.10 -8.35 7.52
C GLN A 174 8.15 -7.59 8.45
N LYS A 175 8.65 -6.55 9.12
CA LYS A 175 7.80 -5.65 9.93
C LYS A 175 7.29 -4.50 9.06
N TYR A 176 6.21 -3.87 9.51
CA TYR A 176 5.73 -2.64 8.89
C TYR A 176 6.65 -1.47 9.25
N SER A 177 6.91 -0.60 8.27
CA SER A 177 7.71 0.62 8.38
C SER A 177 7.17 1.63 7.37
N ALA A 178 6.80 2.82 7.84
CA ALA A 178 6.35 3.90 6.97
C ALA A 178 7.44 4.36 6.00
N LEU A 179 8.72 4.23 6.36
CA LEU A 179 9.81 4.55 5.44
C LEU A 179 9.91 3.50 4.33
N ASP A 180 9.79 2.22 4.66
CA ASP A 180 9.83 1.12 3.69
C ASP A 180 8.68 1.26 2.67
N GLY A 181 7.51 1.72 3.14
CA GLY A 181 6.35 1.94 2.30
C GLY A 181 6.45 3.14 1.34
N LEU A 182 7.47 4.01 1.45
CA LEU A 182 7.79 4.99 0.41
C LEU A 182 8.50 4.36 -0.80
N TYR A 183 9.01 3.13 -0.64
CA TYR A 183 9.83 2.39 -1.60
C TYR A 183 9.14 1.07 -2.03
N ARG A 184 9.80 0.22 -2.82
CA ARG A 184 9.21 -1.00 -3.40
C ARG A 184 9.35 -2.21 -2.47
N GLN A 185 9.09 -2.01 -1.19
CA GLN A 185 9.24 -3.04 -0.15
C GLN A 185 7.97 -3.87 0.06
N TYR A 186 6.80 -3.30 -0.21
CA TYR A 186 5.50 -3.96 -0.02
C TYR A 186 4.71 -3.99 -1.32
N THR A 187 3.96 -5.07 -1.54
CA THR A 187 2.90 -5.09 -2.56
C THR A 187 1.57 -4.73 -1.93
N LEU A 188 0.67 -4.16 -2.72
CA LEU A 188 -0.67 -3.80 -2.30
C LEU A 188 -1.57 -5.04 -2.35
N ILE A 189 -2.37 -5.26 -1.32
CA ILE A 189 -3.37 -6.33 -1.29
C ILE A 189 -4.72 -5.80 -0.80
N TYR A 190 -5.80 -6.26 -1.44
CA TYR A 190 -7.16 -6.06 -0.96
C TYR A 190 -7.57 -7.34 -0.24
N VAL A 191 -7.56 -7.29 1.09
CA VAL A 191 -8.02 -8.40 1.92
C VAL A 191 -9.55 -8.30 2.01
N VAL A 192 -10.23 -9.25 1.36
CA VAL A 192 -11.65 -9.48 1.57
C VAL A 192 -11.82 -10.45 2.74
N ALA A 193 -12.64 -10.09 3.72
CA ALA A 193 -12.69 -10.80 4.99
C ALA A 193 -14.06 -10.71 5.67
N ASP A 194 -14.32 -11.63 6.60
CA ASP A 194 -15.40 -11.46 7.56
C ASP A 194 -15.13 -10.27 8.50
N GLU A 195 -16.18 -9.57 8.90
CA GLU A 195 -16.06 -8.47 9.88
C GLU A 195 -15.48 -8.96 11.22
N ARG A 196 -15.81 -10.18 11.64
CA ARG A 196 -15.29 -10.83 12.86
C ARG A 196 -13.84 -11.27 12.74
N ASP A 197 -13.28 -11.31 11.54
CA ASP A 197 -11.83 -11.44 11.34
C ASP A 197 -11.19 -10.05 11.44
N VAL A 198 -11.56 -9.16 10.53
CA VAL A 198 -10.78 -7.94 10.28
C VAL A 198 -11.00 -6.89 11.37
N ILE A 199 -12.22 -6.69 11.87
CA ILE A 199 -12.50 -5.71 12.93
C ILE A 199 -12.12 -6.25 14.30
N ARG A 200 -12.47 -7.50 14.60
CA ARG A 200 -12.15 -8.15 15.89
C ARG A 200 -10.64 -8.22 16.14
N LEU A 201 -9.84 -8.48 15.10
CA LEU A 201 -8.38 -8.43 15.17
C LEU A 201 -7.90 -7.11 15.79
N ARG A 202 -8.47 -6.00 15.33
CA ARG A 202 -8.08 -4.65 15.70
C ARG A 202 -8.55 -4.29 17.10
N THR A 203 -9.83 -4.52 17.39
CA THR A 203 -10.42 -4.16 18.69
C THR A 203 -9.93 -5.05 19.84
N ASN A 204 -9.88 -6.38 19.65
CA ASN A 204 -9.71 -7.32 20.77
C ASN A 204 -8.27 -7.80 20.94
N TYR A 205 -7.55 -8.02 19.84
CA TYR A 205 -6.21 -8.61 19.89
C TYR A 205 -5.11 -7.56 19.79
N ARG A 206 -5.28 -6.54 18.94
CA ARG A 206 -4.34 -5.41 18.83
C ARG A 206 -4.65 -4.22 19.74
N ARG A 207 -5.88 -4.16 20.28
CA ARG A 207 -6.38 -3.07 21.15
C ARG A 207 -6.26 -1.69 20.50
N GLU A 208 -6.58 -1.63 19.22
CA GLU A 208 -6.66 -0.39 18.45
C GLU A 208 -7.99 0.33 18.73
N ASP A 209 -7.99 1.66 18.63
CA ASP A 209 -9.22 2.44 18.67
C ASP A 209 -9.92 2.33 17.31
N VAL A 210 -11.14 1.78 17.30
CA VAL A 210 -11.94 1.56 16.08
C VAL A 210 -13.26 2.29 16.15
N TYR A 211 -13.51 3.15 15.16
CA TYR A 211 -14.74 3.91 15.02
C TYR A 211 -15.51 3.42 13.80
N LEU A 212 -16.76 2.98 14.01
CA LEU A 212 -17.65 2.54 12.93
C LEU A 212 -18.58 3.68 12.52
N TYR A 213 -18.48 4.10 11.26
CA TYR A 213 -19.32 5.12 10.66
C TYR A 213 -20.36 4.45 9.76
N ARG A 214 -21.62 4.56 10.18
CA ARG A 214 -22.75 4.14 9.34
C ARG A 214 -22.95 5.16 8.22
N THR A 215 -22.86 4.73 6.97
CA THR A 215 -23.01 5.67 5.85
C THR A 215 -24.47 5.83 5.45
N LEU A 216 -24.76 6.89 4.70
CA LEU A 216 -26.07 7.12 4.07
C LEU A 216 -26.11 6.59 2.63
N ALA A 217 -25.15 5.75 2.23
CA ALA A 217 -25.10 5.20 0.89
C ALA A 217 -26.36 4.37 0.62
N SER A 218 -27.04 4.68 -0.48
CA SER A 218 -28.16 3.86 -0.95
C SER A 218 -27.66 2.46 -1.36
N PRO A 219 -28.54 1.44 -1.39
CA PRO A 219 -28.20 0.11 -1.91
C PRO A 219 -27.54 0.15 -3.30
N ALA A 220 -27.99 1.06 -4.18
CA ALA A 220 -27.41 1.22 -5.51
C ALA A 220 -25.95 1.72 -5.46
N GLN A 221 -25.66 2.72 -4.63
CA GLN A 221 -24.30 3.24 -4.44
C GLN A 221 -23.39 2.19 -3.80
N ALA A 222 -23.89 1.46 -2.79
CA ALA A 222 -23.12 0.39 -2.15
C ALA A 222 -22.78 -0.75 -3.14
N ARG A 223 -23.71 -1.13 -4.03
CA ARG A 223 -23.44 -2.11 -5.09
C ARG A 223 -22.37 -1.65 -6.07
N GLU A 224 -22.43 -0.38 -6.49
CA GLU A 224 -21.43 0.22 -7.37
C GLU A 224 -20.04 0.15 -6.72
N ARG A 225 -19.91 0.61 -5.46
CA ARG A 225 -18.66 0.54 -4.72
C ARG A 225 -18.17 -0.89 -4.55
N PHE A 226 -19.05 -1.82 -4.18
CA PHE A 226 -18.70 -3.24 -4.04
C PHE A 226 -18.04 -3.78 -5.32
N LEU A 227 -18.63 -3.49 -6.49
CA LEU A 227 -18.07 -3.91 -7.77
C LEU A 227 -16.72 -3.24 -8.09
N GLU A 228 -16.49 -1.99 -7.67
CA GLU A 228 -15.17 -1.34 -7.77
C GLU A 228 -14.10 -2.06 -6.94
N TYR A 229 -14.44 -2.51 -5.72
CA TYR A 229 -13.54 -3.32 -4.89
C TYR A 229 -13.25 -4.67 -5.52
N ILE A 230 -14.29 -5.40 -5.99
CA ILE A 230 -14.12 -6.69 -6.66
C ILE A 230 -13.22 -6.55 -7.89
N LYS A 231 -13.49 -5.56 -8.75
CA LYS A 231 -12.68 -5.29 -9.93
C LYS A 231 -11.21 -5.01 -9.57
N THR A 232 -10.97 -4.18 -8.56
CA THR A 232 -9.60 -3.84 -8.14
C THR A 232 -8.89 -5.05 -7.53
N MET A 233 -9.59 -5.83 -6.72
CA MET A 233 -9.09 -7.06 -6.12
C MET A 233 -8.69 -8.09 -7.20
N ASN A 234 -9.53 -8.32 -8.20
CA ASN A 234 -9.20 -9.20 -9.33
C ASN A 234 -7.99 -8.71 -10.11
N ILE A 235 -7.90 -7.39 -10.40
CA ILE A 235 -6.72 -6.81 -11.05
C ILE A 235 -5.47 -7.07 -10.21
N LEU A 236 -5.51 -6.90 -8.89
CA LEU A 236 -4.35 -7.15 -8.02
C LEU A 236 -3.98 -8.62 -7.92
N HIS A 237 -4.97 -9.52 -8.03
CA HIS A 237 -4.75 -10.96 -8.05
C HIS A 237 -3.91 -11.38 -9.29
N GLU A 238 -4.23 -10.85 -10.46
CA GLU A 238 -3.53 -11.16 -11.72
C GLU A 238 -2.28 -10.29 -11.96
N HIS A 239 -2.35 -9.03 -11.56
CA HIS A 239 -1.37 -7.99 -11.82
C HIS A 239 -1.00 -7.27 -10.52
N PRO A 240 -0.02 -7.81 -9.77
CA PRO A 240 0.39 -7.22 -8.51
C PRO A 240 0.83 -5.77 -8.70
N ARG A 241 0.63 -4.94 -7.67
CA ARG A 241 1.08 -3.55 -7.65
C ARG A 241 1.90 -3.29 -6.41
N TRP A 242 2.83 -2.35 -6.51
CA TRP A 242 3.54 -1.84 -5.33
C TRP A 242 2.55 -1.06 -4.46
N TYR A 243 2.62 -1.29 -3.15
CA TYR A 243 2.05 -0.36 -2.18
C TYR A 243 2.93 0.89 -2.13
N ASN A 244 2.33 2.04 -1.85
CA ASN A 244 3.07 3.26 -1.61
C ASN A 244 2.37 4.16 -0.58
N GLU A 245 3.09 4.57 0.45
CA GLU A 245 2.56 5.38 1.57
C GLU A 245 1.93 6.71 1.13
N VAL A 246 2.31 7.24 -0.04
CA VAL A 246 1.76 8.52 -0.53
C VAL A 246 0.71 8.30 -1.62
N THR A 247 0.94 7.34 -2.52
CA THR A 247 0.18 7.24 -3.78
C THR A 247 -0.75 6.04 -3.88
N ALA A 248 -0.54 4.99 -3.08
CA ALA A 248 -1.31 3.75 -3.16
C ALA A 248 -1.33 3.04 -1.80
N ASN A 249 -2.20 3.53 -0.90
CA ASN A 249 -2.34 3.04 0.46
C ASN A 249 -3.83 2.83 0.82
N CYS A 250 -4.09 2.52 2.10
CA CYS A 250 -5.43 2.28 2.62
C CYS A 250 -6.37 3.50 2.52
N THR A 251 -5.85 4.72 2.61
CA THR A 251 -6.63 5.96 2.49
C THR A 251 -6.81 6.43 1.04
N THR A 252 -5.77 6.33 0.21
CA THR A 252 -5.81 6.82 -1.19
C THR A 252 -6.47 5.85 -2.15
N SER A 253 -6.55 4.57 -1.77
CA SER A 253 -7.16 3.51 -2.59
C SER A 253 -8.56 3.12 -2.14
N ILE A 254 -9.05 3.70 -1.04
CA ILE A 254 -10.42 3.46 -0.57
C ILE A 254 -11.44 4.01 -1.57
N ARG A 255 -12.52 3.26 -1.76
CA ARG A 255 -13.70 3.66 -2.53
C ARG A 255 -14.87 3.80 -1.55
N THR A 256 -15.27 5.03 -1.26
CA THR A 256 -16.45 5.39 -0.47
C THR A 256 -17.42 6.15 -1.34
#